data_AF-A0AAN4ZRK2-F1
#
_entry.id   AF-A0AAN4ZRK2-F1
#
_cell.length_a   1.000
_cell.length_b   1.000
_cell.length_c   1.000
_cell.angle_alpha   90.00
_cell.angle_beta   90.00
_cell.angle_gamma   90.00
#
_symmetry.space_group_name_H-M   'P 1'
#
loop_
_entity.id
_entity.type
_entity.pdbx_description
1 polymer ?
#
loop_
_entity_poly.entity_id
_entity_poly.type
_entity_poly.pdbx_seq_one_letter_code
_entity_poly.pdbx_strand_id
1 'polypeptide(L)'
;KGDGTIRRLADPVVTPQCIMCEIYPTTACGYMLHLQLHHKTTLLASGVYLLCSCGFRYNTHNDQKNHGKKCTGHEFVLHKLDRMTPQCVLC
;
A
#
# COMPACT_ATOMS: atom_id res chain seq x y z
N LYS A 1 -29.21 5.85 12.65
CA LYS A 1 -28.74 5.42 11.31
C LYS A 1 -27.22 5.58 11.31
N GLY A 2 -26.47 4.49 11.31
CA GLY A 2 -25.01 4.54 11.34
C GLY A 2 -24.48 5.00 9.99
N ASP A 3 -23.78 6.13 9.98
CA ASP A 3 -23.02 6.62 8.84
C ASP A 3 -21.83 5.68 8.64
N GLY A 4 -22.00 4.69 7.77
CA GLY A 4 -20.94 3.77 7.39
C GLY A 4 -19.94 4.53 6.53
N THR A 5 -18.91 5.08 7.16
CA THR A 5 -17.84 5.83 6.49
C THR A 5 -17.31 4.98 5.33
N ILE A 6 -17.61 5.40 4.10
CA ILE A 6 -17.13 4.74 2.89
C ILE A 6 -15.62 4.91 2.86
N ARG A 7 -14.88 3.86 3.23
CA ARG A 7 -13.42 3.84 3.27
C ARG A 7 -12.89 3.77 1.85
N ARG A 8 -12.58 4.91 1.21
CA ARG A 8 -12.02 4.87 -0.15
C ARG A 8 -10.53 4.66 -0.07
N LEU A 9 -10.03 3.91 -1.04
CA LEU A 9 -8.64 3.46 -1.14
C LEU A 9 -7.61 4.60 -1.29
N ALA A 10 -8.07 5.84 -1.46
CA ALA A 10 -7.26 7.04 -1.62
C ALA A 10 -7.45 8.07 -0.48
N ASP A 11 -8.23 7.75 0.56
CA ASP A 11 -8.33 8.61 1.73
C ASP A 11 -7.01 8.48 2.53
N PRO A 12 -6.27 9.59 2.76
CA PRO A 12 -4.99 9.55 3.49
C PRO A 12 -5.12 9.09 4.94
N VAL A 13 -6.36 8.98 5.45
CA VAL A 13 -6.69 8.64 6.84
C VAL A 13 -7.09 7.17 7.01
N VAL A 14 -7.48 6.45 5.94
CA VAL A 14 -8.07 5.11 6.08
C VAL A 14 -7.54 4.13 5.05
N THR A 15 -6.87 3.09 5.53
CA THR A 15 -6.47 1.97 4.69
C THR A 15 -7.67 1.15 4.22
N PRO A 16 -7.64 0.67 2.96
CA PRO A 16 -8.72 -0.13 2.41
C PRO A 16 -8.78 -1.52 3.03
N GLN A 17 -9.89 -2.21 2.78
CA GLN A 17 -9.98 -3.65 2.95
C GLN A 17 -8.89 -4.37 2.16
N CYS A 18 -8.33 -5.44 2.71
CA CYS A 18 -7.45 -6.34 1.99
C CYS A 18 -8.13 -6.86 0.72
N ILE A 19 -7.42 -6.86 -0.40
CA ILE A 19 -7.95 -7.39 -1.67
C ILE A 19 -8.13 -8.92 -1.65
N MET A 20 -7.50 -9.61 -0.71
CA MET A 20 -7.50 -11.08 -0.63
C MET A 20 -8.32 -11.63 0.54
N CYS A 21 -8.84 -10.78 1.44
CA CYS A 21 -9.67 -11.20 2.56
C CYS A 21 -10.53 -10.06 3.13
N GLU A 22 -11.26 -10.32 4.21
CA GLU A 22 -12.17 -9.36 4.84
C GLU A 22 -11.53 -8.51 5.95
N ILE A 23 -10.20 -8.58 6.09
CA ILE A 23 -9.46 -7.77 7.06
C ILE A 23 -9.32 -6.34 6.57
N TYR A 24 -9.45 -5.39 7.51
CA TYR A 24 -9.19 -3.98 7.33
C TYR A 24 -7.96 -3.58 8.14
N PRO A 25 -6.76 -3.63 7.54
CA PRO A 25 -5.56 -3.10 8.17
C PRO A 25 -5.79 -1.64 8.57
N THR A 26 -5.17 -1.20 9.66
CA THR A 26 -5.35 0.16 10.21
C THR A 26 -4.36 1.19 9.67
N THR A 27 -3.26 0.73 9.05
CA THR A 27 -2.20 1.57 8.49
C THR A 27 -1.70 0.98 7.19
N ALA A 28 -1.13 1.83 6.31
CA ALA A 28 -0.63 1.40 5.00
C ALA A 28 0.52 0.37 5.15
N CYS A 29 1.37 0.56 6.17
CA CYS A 29 2.39 -0.42 6.55
C CYS A 29 1.77 -1.73 7.07
N GLY A 30 0.71 -1.63 7.89
CA GLY A 30 -0.05 -2.79 8.36
C GLY A 30 -0.68 -3.58 7.21
N TYR A 31 -1.14 -2.89 6.16
CA TYR A 31 -1.68 -3.53 4.96
C TYR A 31 -0.63 -4.37 4.24
N MET A 32 0.56 -3.80 4.03
CA MET A 32 1.69 -4.51 3.45
C MET A 32 2.14 -5.72 4.28
N LEU A 33 2.27 -5.54 5.60
CA LEU A 33 2.62 -6.64 6.52
C LEU A 33 1.56 -7.75 6.50
N HIS A 34 0.29 -7.38 6.49
CA HIS A 34 -0.81 -8.33 6.40
C HIS A 34 -0.73 -9.17 5.12
N LEU A 35 -0.52 -8.55 3.96
CA LEU A 35 -0.32 -9.26 2.70
C LEU A 35 0.88 -10.23 2.76
N GLN A 36 1.99 -9.79 3.34
CA GLN A 36 3.20 -10.61 3.42
C GLN A 36 3.02 -11.81 4.36
N LEU A 37 2.43 -11.60 5.54
CA LEU A 37 2.33 -12.64 6.58
C LEU A 37 1.16 -13.60 6.34
N HIS A 38 0.00 -13.11 5.91
CA HIS A 38 -1.21 -13.93 5.77
C HIS A 38 -1.40 -14.48 4.36
N HIS A 39 -1.00 -13.72 3.34
CA HIS A 39 -1.21 -14.09 1.95
C HIS A 39 0.09 -14.47 1.22
N LYS A 40 1.24 -14.37 1.88
CA LYS A 40 2.57 -14.63 1.29
C LYS A 40 2.78 -13.86 -0.03
N THR A 41 2.20 -12.67 -0.13
CA THR A 41 2.23 -11.83 -1.34
C THR A 41 2.88 -10.48 -1.07
N THR A 42 3.19 -9.76 -2.14
CA THR A 42 3.73 -8.39 -2.09
C THR A 42 2.68 -7.39 -2.55
N LEU A 43 2.93 -6.11 -2.25
CA LEU A 43 2.09 -5.01 -2.74
C LEU A 43 2.02 -5.03 -4.27
N LEU A 44 3.18 -5.15 -4.93
CA LEU A 44 3.29 -5.14 -6.40
C LEU A 44 2.50 -6.30 -7.03
N ALA A 45 2.62 -7.51 -6.49
CA ALA A 45 1.85 -8.66 -6.96
C ALA A 45 0.33 -8.48 -6.77
N SER A 46 -0.06 -7.69 -5.77
CA SER A 46 -1.46 -7.33 -5.51
C SER A 46 -1.93 -6.10 -6.32
N GLY A 47 -1.08 -5.55 -7.19
CA GLY A 47 -1.40 -4.37 -7.99
C GLY A 47 -1.50 -3.07 -7.18
N VAL A 48 -0.82 -2.99 -6.04
CA VAL A 48 -0.74 -1.79 -5.20
C VAL A 48 0.72 -1.45 -4.87
N TYR A 49 0.98 -0.23 -4.40
CA TYR A 49 2.29 0.18 -3.88
C TYR A 49 2.11 1.20 -2.75
N LEU A 50 3.12 1.35 -1.91
CA LEU A 50 3.18 2.43 -0.91
C LEU A 50 3.92 3.62 -1.50
N LEU A 51 3.36 4.82 -1.32
CA LEU A 51 3.99 6.09 -1.65
C LEU A 51 4.27 6.84 -0.34
N CYS A 52 5.54 7.15 -0.09
CA CYS A 52 5.89 8.08 0.98
C CYS A 52 5.65 9.52 0.50
N SER A 53 5.36 10.44 1.42
CA SER A 53 5.26 11.87 1.14
C SER A 53 6.53 12.48 0.51
N CYS A 54 7.69 11.82 0.64
CA CYS A 54 8.92 12.20 -0.07
C CYS A 54 8.94 11.84 -1.57
N GLY A 55 7.89 11.18 -2.07
CA GLY A 55 7.75 10.76 -3.47
C GLY A 55 8.31 9.37 -3.79
N PHE A 56 8.93 8.70 -2.82
CA PHE A 56 9.52 7.38 -3.02
C PHE A 56 8.47 6.27 -2.90
N ARG A 57 8.58 5.25 -3.76
CA ARG A 57 7.62 4.14 -3.87
C ARG A 57 8.21 2.86 -3.29
N TYR A 58 7.40 2.07 -2.60
CA TYR A 58 7.81 0.80 -2.00
C TYR A 58 6.84 -0.32 -2.33
N ASN A 59 7.45 -1.49 -2.51
CA ASN A 59 6.77 -2.71 -2.89
C ASN A 59 6.93 -3.80 -1.81
N THR A 60 7.92 -3.61 -0.91
CA THR A 60 8.31 -4.55 0.14
C THR A 60 8.44 -3.86 1.49
N HIS A 61 8.24 -4.64 2.56
CA HIS A 61 8.39 -4.13 3.93
C HIS A 61 9.83 -3.76 4.27
N ASN A 62 10.81 -4.44 3.68
CA ASN A 62 12.21 -4.17 3.98
C ASN A 62 12.67 -2.81 3.42
N ASP A 63 12.26 -2.48 2.19
CA ASP A 63 12.52 -1.17 1.59
C ASP A 63 11.89 -0.03 2.40
N GLN A 64 10.61 -0.20 2.76
CA GLN A 64 9.89 0.78 3.58
C GLN A 64 10.56 0.98 4.94
N LYS A 65 10.95 -0.11 5.63
CA LYS A 65 11.62 -0.04 6.93
C LYS A 65 13.00 0.63 6.84
N ASN A 66 13.77 0.34 5.80
CA ASN A 66 15.08 0.95 5.61
C ASN A 66 14.97 2.45 5.29
N HIS A 67 13.97 2.81 4.48
CA HIS A 67 13.68 4.19 4.14
C HIS A 67 13.15 5.00 5.34
N GLY A 68 12.21 4.44 6.11
CA GLY A 68 11.61 5.12 7.27
C GLY A 68 12.63 5.51 8.34
N LYS A 69 13.78 4.82 8.43
CA LYS A 69 14.88 5.21 9.31
C LYS A 69 15.59 6.51 8.88
N LYS A 70 15.53 6.83 7.59
CA LYS A 70 16.27 7.94 6.96
C LYS A 70 15.35 9.06 6.47
N CYS A 71 14.04 8.86 6.50
CA CYS A 71 13.07 9.80 5.96
C CYS A 71 12.26 10.42 7.09
N THR A 72 12.17 11.75 7.06
CA THR A 72 11.24 12.56 7.86
C THR A 72 9.83 12.59 7.26
N GLY A 73 9.58 11.86 6.18
CA GLY A 73 8.24 11.58 5.67
C GLY A 73 7.64 10.43 6.47
N HIS A 74 6.76 10.75 7.42
CA HIS A 74 6.09 9.76 8.28
C HIS A 74 4.78 9.24 7.66
N GLU A 75 4.34 9.85 6.56
CA GLU A 75 3.06 9.55 5.94
C GLU A 75 3.26 8.65 4.73
N PHE A 76 2.64 7.47 4.79
CA PHE A 76 2.62 6.49 3.70
C PHE A 76 1.18 6.32 3.24
N VAL A 77 0.96 6.47 1.94
CA VAL A 77 -0.35 6.28 1.32
C VAL A 77 -0.30 5.06 0.40
N LEU A 78 -1.36 4.26 0.41
CA LEU A 78 -1.49 3.12 -0.49
C LEU A 78 -2.06 3.60 -1.84
N HIS A 79 -1.37 3.29 -2.93
CA HIS A 79 -1.83 3.58 -4.29
C HIS A 79 -2.04 2.29 -5.07
N LYS A 80 -3.03 2.29 -5.98
CA LYS A 80 -3.15 1.23 -6.99
C LYS A 80 -2.12 1.49 -8.09
N LEU A 81 -1.52 0.41 -8.59
CA LEU A 81 -0.91 0.45 -9.91
C LEU A 81 -2.04 0.66 -10.92
N ASP A 82 -2.05 1.83 -11.55
CA ASP A 82 -2.94 2.09 -12.66
C ASP A 82 -2.61 1.09 -13.77
N ARG A 83 -3.59 0.31 -14.23
CA ARG A 83 -3.41 -0.71 -15.28
C ARG A 83 -3.27 -0.06 -16.68
N MET A 84 -2.44 0.97 -16.78
CA MET A 84 -2.08 1.62 -18.04
C MET A 84 -0.61 2.05 -18.04
N THR A 85 0.28 1.10 -17.80
CA THR A 85 1.49 1.02 -18.61
C THR A 85 1.75 -0.45 -18.90
N PRO A 86 1.63 -0.92 -20.16
CA PRO A 86 2.48 -2.03 -20.55
C PRO A 86 3.89 -1.61 -20.14
N GLN A 87 4.51 -2.38 -19.23
CA GLN A 87 5.97 -2.34 -19.15
C GLN A 87 6.44 -2.47 -20.59
N CYS A 88 7.24 -1.52 -21.05
CA CYS A 88 7.95 -1.65 -22.30
C CYS A 88 8.54 -3.05 -22.34
N VAL A 89 7.92 -3.92 -23.12
CA VAL A 89 8.64 -4.89 -23.93
C VAL A 89 9.60 -4.05 -24.78
N LEU A 90 10.85 -4.52 -24.91
CA LEU A 90 12.05 -3.86 -25.44
C LEU A 90 12.85 -3.13 -24.33
N CYS A 91 14.10 -3.50 -24.02
CA CYS A 91 15.10 -4.27 -24.76
C CYS A 91 16.04 -5.00 -23.80
#